data_AF-A0A950RD26-F1
#
_entry.id   AF-A0A950RD26-F1
#
_cell.length_a   1.000
_cell.length_b   1.000
_cell.length_c   1.000
_cell.angle_alpha   90.00
_cell.angle_beta   90.00
_cell.angle_gamma   90.00
#
_symmetry.space_group_name_H-M   'P 1'
#
loop_
_entity.id
_entity.type
_entity.pdbx_description
1 polymer ?
#
loop_
_entity_poly.entity_id
_entity_poly.type
_entity_poly.pdbx_seq_one_letter_code
_entity_poly.pdbx_strand_id
1 'polypeptide(L)'
;MPIEFVKGDLFANRFRAQALAHGCNCQGSMGAGIARGFRDRYPEMYEEYRRRCKAKPRAFNLGDAWLWKAEDRPRVFNLGTQEGYWRSRASYEAVATALG
;
A
#
# COMPACT_ATOMS: atom_id res chain seq x y z
N MET A 1 -6.90 -11.30 18.56
CA MET A 1 -7.66 -11.18 17.29
C MET A 1 -7.35 -12.39 16.43
N PRO A 2 -8.34 -13.13 15.93
CA PRO A 2 -8.07 -14.23 15.01
C PRO A 2 -7.61 -13.70 13.64
N ILE A 3 -6.69 -14.41 13.00
CA ILE A 3 -6.30 -14.20 11.60
C ILE A 3 -6.99 -15.29 10.79
N GLU A 4 -7.72 -14.92 9.75
CA GLU A 4 -8.35 -15.84 8.81
C GLU A 4 -7.63 -15.79 7.46
N PHE A 5 -7.15 -16.95 7.00
CA PHE A 5 -6.53 -17.09 5.69
C PHE A 5 -7.59 -17.51 4.68
N VAL A 6 -7.76 -16.73 3.63
CA VAL A 6 -8.78 -16.94 2.59
C VAL A 6 -8.15 -17.04 1.21
N LYS A 7 -8.79 -17.77 0.29
CA LYS A 7 -8.35 -17.90 -1.11
C LYS A 7 -9.26 -17.13 -2.05
N GLY A 8 -8.69 -16.28 -2.89
CA GLY A 8 -9.43 -15.52 -3.90
C GLY A 8 -8.68 -14.29 -4.38
N ASP A 9 -9.41 -13.40 -5.07
CA ASP A 9 -8.93 -12.07 -5.45
C ASP A 9 -9.22 -11.07 -4.31
N LEU A 10 -8.16 -10.41 -3.83
CA LEU A 10 -8.25 -9.35 -2.82
C LEU A 10 -9.24 -8.25 -3.22
N PHE A 11 -9.23 -7.86 -4.50
CA PHE A 11 -10.04 -6.75 -4.99
C PHE A 11 -11.52 -7.10 -5.18
N ALA A 12 -11.87 -8.39 -5.21
CA ALA A 12 -13.27 -8.81 -5.19
C ALA A 12 -13.96 -8.46 -3.86
N ASN A 13 -13.19 -8.17 -2.81
CA ASN A 13 -13.65 -7.74 -1.49
C ASN A 13 -14.90 -8.49 -0.98
N ARG A 14 -14.90 -9.82 -1.11
CA ARG A 14 -16.07 -10.68 -0.81
C ARG A 14 -16.58 -10.54 0.62
N PHE A 15 -15.67 -10.19 1.54
CA PHE A 15 -15.94 -9.99 2.96
C PHE A 15 -16.35 -8.56 3.31
N ARG A 16 -16.51 -7.68 2.30
CA ARG A 16 -16.89 -6.27 2.48
C ARG A 16 -16.00 -5.55 3.49
N ALA A 17 -14.69 -5.79 3.41
CA ALA A 17 -13.71 -5.14 4.27
C ALA A 17 -13.79 -3.62 4.09
N GLN A 18 -13.68 -2.90 5.21
CA GLN A 18 -13.70 -1.43 5.23
C GLN A 18 -12.41 -0.84 4.63
N ALA A 19 -11.31 -1.59 4.70
CA ALA A 19 -10.02 -1.19 4.17
C ALA A 19 -9.26 -2.40 3.63
N LEU A 20 -8.42 -2.14 2.63
CA LEU A 20 -7.39 -3.03 2.12
C LEU A 20 -6.03 -2.48 2.51
N ALA A 21 -5.01 -3.33 2.62
CA ALA A 21 -3.65 -2.91 2.92
C ALA A 21 -2.65 -3.60 1.99
N HIS A 22 -1.58 -2.91 1.61
CA HIS A 22 -0.47 -3.53 0.88
C HIS A 22 0.86 -2.83 1.16
N GLY A 23 1.94 -3.60 1.04
CA GLY A 23 3.30 -3.09 1.13
C GLY A 23 3.69 -2.30 -0.11
N CYS A 24 4.25 -1.13 0.10
CA CYS A 24 4.69 -0.17 -0.90
C CYS A 24 6.20 0.06 -0.78
N ASN A 25 6.83 0.40 -1.91
CA ASN A 25 8.14 1.03 -1.86
C ASN A 25 8.05 2.53 -1.56
N CYS A 26 9.16 3.16 -1.23
CA CYS A 26 9.24 4.60 -0.95
C CYS A 26 9.71 5.45 -2.16
N GLN A 27 9.67 4.87 -3.37
CA GLN A 27 10.11 5.53 -4.63
C GLN A 27 8.94 5.84 -5.60
N GLY A 28 7.70 5.55 -5.22
CA GLY A 28 6.52 5.90 -6.03
C GLY A 28 6.25 4.92 -7.19
N SER A 29 6.70 3.66 -7.08
CA SER A 29 6.55 2.64 -8.13
C SER A 29 5.50 1.60 -7.76
N MET A 30 4.54 1.33 -8.63
CA MET A 30 3.55 0.25 -8.48
C MET A 30 3.48 -0.58 -9.77
N GLY A 31 4.60 -1.19 -10.14
CA GLY A 31 4.79 -1.80 -11.46
C GLY A 31 4.47 -3.29 -11.56
N ALA A 32 4.31 -4.03 -10.47
CA ALA A 32 4.12 -5.48 -10.50
C ALA A 32 3.30 -6.00 -9.31
N GLY A 33 2.88 -7.26 -9.38
CA GLY A 33 2.17 -7.96 -8.30
C GLY A 33 0.90 -7.23 -7.87
N ILE A 34 0.59 -7.30 -6.56
CA ILE A 34 -0.61 -6.68 -6.00
C ILE A 34 -0.61 -5.14 -6.17
N ALA A 35 0.57 -4.51 -6.12
CA ALA A 35 0.70 -3.07 -6.28
C ALA A 35 0.24 -2.59 -7.66
N ARG A 36 0.53 -3.35 -8.74
CA ARG A 36 -0.04 -3.06 -10.07
C ARG A 36 -1.56 -3.10 -10.05
N GLY A 37 -2.14 -4.10 -9.38
CA GLY A 37 -3.59 -4.21 -9.21
C GLY A 37 -4.21 -3.00 -8.50
N PHE A 38 -3.54 -2.49 -7.47
CA PHE A 38 -3.94 -1.25 -6.78
C PHE A 38 -3.83 -0.04 -7.70
N ARG A 39 -2.72 0.14 -8.43
CA ARG A 39 -2.57 1.25 -9.37
C ARG A 39 -3.68 1.28 -10.40
N ASP A 40 -3.97 0.13 -11.01
CA ASP A 40 -4.90 0.06 -12.13
C ASP A 40 -6.37 0.25 -11.67
N ARG A 41 -6.69 -0.07 -10.39
CA ARG A 41 -8.04 0.06 -9.80
C ARG A 41 -8.24 1.33 -8.95
N TYR A 42 -7.17 1.92 -8.46
CA TYR A 42 -7.16 3.12 -7.61
C TYR A 42 -6.15 4.15 -8.18
N PRO A 43 -6.38 4.68 -9.39
CA PRO A 43 -5.44 5.57 -10.05
C PRO A 43 -5.20 6.87 -9.28
N GLU A 44 -6.22 7.43 -8.63
CA GLU A 44 -6.11 8.66 -7.84
C GLU A 44 -5.25 8.44 -6.59
N MET A 45 -5.41 7.28 -5.93
CA MET A 45 -4.56 6.85 -4.82
C MET A 45 -3.10 6.74 -5.28
N TYR A 46 -2.86 6.11 -6.43
CA TYR A 46 -1.53 5.94 -6.97
C TYR A 46 -0.86 7.28 -7.30
N GLU A 47 -1.59 8.23 -7.87
CA GLU A 47 -1.07 9.57 -8.15
C GLU A 47 -0.66 10.30 -6.89
N GLU A 48 -1.50 10.27 -5.84
CA GLU A 48 -1.17 10.88 -4.57
C GLU A 48 0.01 10.17 -3.87
N TYR A 49 0.03 8.84 -3.85
CA TYR A 49 1.17 8.05 -3.37
C TYR A 49 2.46 8.47 -4.08
N ARG A 50 2.44 8.56 -5.41
CA ARG A 50 3.61 8.93 -6.21
C ARG A 50 4.05 10.36 -5.91
N ARG A 51 3.11 11.28 -5.70
CA ARG A 51 3.40 12.66 -5.26
C ARG A 51 4.05 12.69 -3.88
N ARG A 52 3.54 11.91 -2.91
CA ARG A 52 4.10 11.82 -1.55
C ARG A 52 5.54 11.26 -1.56
N CYS A 53 5.81 10.21 -2.34
CA CYS A 53 7.16 9.66 -2.48
C CYS A 53 8.14 10.62 -3.16
N LYS A 54 7.68 11.45 -4.10
CA LYS A 54 8.52 12.39 -4.87
C LYS A 54 8.62 13.79 -4.26
N ALA A 55 7.88 14.08 -3.19
CA ALA A 55 7.92 15.35 -2.51
C ALA A 55 9.34 15.67 -2.00
N LYS A 56 9.63 16.96 -1.81
CA LYS A 56 10.88 17.46 -1.23
C LYS A 56 10.53 18.44 -0.09
N PRO A 57 10.68 18.05 1.19
CA PRO A 57 11.12 16.73 1.67
C PRO A 57 10.11 15.61 1.34
N ARG A 58 10.58 14.36 1.32
CA ARG A 58 9.76 13.17 1.03
C ARG A 58 8.70 12.98 2.12
N ALA A 59 7.46 12.76 1.69
CA ALA A 59 6.29 12.69 2.58
C ALA A 59 5.74 11.26 2.78
N PHE A 60 6.45 10.24 2.26
CA PHE A 60 6.17 8.84 2.50
C PHE A 60 7.49 8.06 2.55
N ASN A 61 7.81 7.54 3.72
CA ASN A 61 9.09 6.97 4.10
C ASN A 61 8.94 5.53 4.61
N LEU A 62 10.07 4.87 4.80
CA LEU A 62 10.11 3.54 5.38
C LEU A 62 9.53 3.56 6.81
N GLY A 63 8.60 2.66 7.08
CA GLY A 63 7.83 2.60 8.33
C GLY A 63 6.54 3.43 8.33
N ASP A 64 6.30 4.29 7.33
CA ASP A 64 5.06 5.08 7.29
C ASP A 64 3.85 4.22 6.94
N ALA A 65 2.69 4.56 7.49
CA ALA A 65 1.39 4.04 7.05
C ALA A 65 0.51 5.19 6.60
N TRP A 66 0.07 5.15 5.33
CA TRP A 66 -0.78 6.18 4.77
C TRP A 66 -2.15 5.62 4.35
N LEU A 67 -3.20 6.14 4.98
CA LEU A 67 -4.59 5.84 4.66
C LEU A 67 -5.10 6.75 3.54
N TRP A 68 -5.39 6.18 2.39
CA TRP A 68 -6.17 6.81 1.34
C TRP A 68 -7.65 6.46 1.49
N LYS A 69 -8.54 7.45 1.26
CA LYS A 69 -9.99 7.32 1.42
C LYS A 69 -10.69 7.76 0.13
N ALA A 70 -11.75 7.04 -0.22
CA ALA A 70 -12.77 7.45 -1.18
C ALA A 70 -14.15 7.10 -0.60
N GLU A 71 -15.19 7.77 -1.10
CA GLU A 71 -16.56 7.59 -0.61
C GLU A 71 -17.20 6.28 -1.10
N ASP A 72 -16.85 5.85 -2.32
CA ASP A 72 -17.48 4.75 -3.05
C ASP A 72 -16.65 3.45 -3.04
N ARG A 73 -15.51 3.43 -2.33
CA ARG A 73 -14.55 2.31 -2.37
C ARG A 73 -13.97 2.00 -1.00
N PRO A 74 -13.50 0.75 -0.78
CA PRO A 74 -12.72 0.42 0.40
C PRO A 74 -11.52 1.35 0.53
N ARG A 75 -11.21 1.77 1.76
CA ARG A 75 -10.02 2.57 2.05
C ARG A 75 -8.76 1.76 1.77
N VAL A 76 -7.63 2.41 1.54
CA VAL A 76 -6.37 1.72 1.25
C VAL A 76 -5.28 2.20 2.20
N PHE A 77 -4.71 1.28 2.97
CA PHE A 77 -3.47 1.49 3.71
C PHE A 77 -2.28 1.16 2.82
N ASN A 78 -1.50 2.18 2.49
CA ASN A 78 -0.21 2.05 1.83
C ASN A 78 0.87 2.01 2.90
N LEU A 79 1.54 0.86 3.05
CA LEU A 79 2.53 0.63 4.09
C LEU A 79 3.93 0.77 3.51
N GLY A 80 4.74 1.68 4.03
CA GLY A 80 6.11 1.95 3.59
C GLY A 80 7.05 0.85 4.05
N THR A 81 7.01 -0.32 3.40
CA THR A 81 7.74 -1.51 3.88
C THR A 81 9.06 -1.71 3.16
N GLN A 82 9.29 -1.02 2.05
CA GLN A 82 10.44 -1.21 1.18
C GLN A 82 11.04 0.15 0.75
N GLU A 83 12.35 0.31 0.78
CA GLU A 83 12.96 1.60 0.41
C GLU A 83 12.93 1.83 -1.11
N GLY A 84 13.41 0.86 -1.90
CA GLY A 84 13.47 0.94 -3.38
C GLY A 84 12.48 0.03 -4.09
N TYR A 85 12.57 -0.12 -5.41
CA TYR A 85 11.86 -1.19 -6.15
C TYR A 85 12.88 -2.10 -6.87
N TRP A 86 12.42 -3.22 -7.44
CA TRP A 86 13.25 -4.20 -8.18
C TRP A 86 14.05 -5.19 -7.30
N ARG A 87 15.30 -4.88 -6.95
CA ARG A 87 16.16 -5.77 -6.13
C ARG A 87 16.06 -5.48 -4.63
N SER A 88 15.34 -4.44 -4.26
CA SER A 88 15.03 -4.12 -2.87
C SER A 88 13.96 -5.07 -2.34
N ARG A 89 14.09 -5.43 -1.06
CA ARG A 89 13.13 -6.29 -0.34
C ARG A 89 12.47 -5.48 0.76
N ALA A 90 11.27 -5.89 1.15
CA ALA A 90 10.63 -5.36 2.33
C ALA A 90 11.50 -5.62 3.59
N SER A 91 11.47 -4.67 4.53
CA SER A 91 12.10 -4.80 5.84
C SER A 91 11.06 -5.25 6.86
N TYR A 92 11.37 -6.28 7.65
CA TYR A 92 10.51 -6.70 8.76
C TYR A 92 10.35 -5.61 9.82
N GLU A 93 11.40 -4.83 10.09
CA GLU A 93 11.35 -3.70 10.99
C GLU A 93 10.36 -2.63 10.48
N ALA A 94 10.45 -2.29 9.19
CA ALA A 94 9.53 -1.33 8.57
C ALA A 94 8.08 -1.83 8.57
N VAL A 95 7.87 -3.14 8.36
CA VAL A 95 6.55 -3.75 8.48
C VAL A 95 6.01 -3.61 9.90
N ALA A 96 6.84 -3.89 10.92
CA ALA A 96 6.43 -3.74 12.32
C ALA A 96 6.08 -2.28 12.63
N THR A 97 6.96 -1.32 12.27
CA THR A 97 6.72 0.11 12.48
C THR A 97 5.44 0.60 11.80
N ALA A 98 5.18 0.17 10.57
CA ALA A 98 3.99 0.58 9.83
C ALA A 98 2.69 0.00 10.40
N LEU A 99 2.76 -1.07 11.19
CA LEU A 99 1.60 -1.72 11.81
C LEU A 99 1.35 -1.29 13.26
N GLY A 100 2.36 -0.72 13.93
CA GLY A 100 2.30 -0.25 15.33
C GLY A 100 3.03 -1.16 16.31
#